data_AF-A0A3G9JQ03-F1
#
_entry.id   AF-A0A3G9JQ03-F1
#
_cell.length_a   1.000
_cell.length_b   1.000
_cell.length_c   1.000
_cell.angle_alpha   90.00
_cell.angle_beta   90.00
_cell.angle_gamma   90.00
#
_symmetry.space_group_name_H-M   'P 1'
#
loop_
_entity.id
_entity.type
_entity.pdbx_description
1 polymer ?
#
loop_
_entity_poly.entity_id
_entity_poly.type
_entity_poly.pdbx_seq_one_letter_code
_entity_poly.pdbx_strand_id
1 'polypeptide(L)'
;MGHVKLVVRDDDPYKGKCPYHGTCFEGLCSGPAIEERWGISAKELAPDHPAWDLEAWYIGQAMANVVLTLSPKKIILGGGVMHQSHLFPRILKYMREDLNGYIQNDAVLHDDHYIVWPKLGDNAGLCGSLALAVDALKK
;
A
#
# COMPACT_ATOMS: atom_id res chain seq x y z
N MET A 1 0.80 -5.78 8.42
CA MET A 1 1.29 -4.53 9.04
C MET A 1 0.28 -3.38 8.85
N GLY A 2 -1.03 -3.63 8.96
CA GLY A 2 -2.07 -2.64 8.63
C GLY A 2 -2.31 -1.57 9.69
N HIS A 3 -1.82 -1.75 10.92
CA HIS A 3 -2.11 -0.84 12.04
C HIS A 3 -0.93 0.04 12.47
N VAL A 4 0.12 0.13 11.65
CA VAL A 4 1.20 1.10 11.89
C VAL A 4 0.61 2.51 11.87
N LYS A 5 1.02 3.34 12.82
CA LYS A 5 0.61 4.75 12.88
C LYS A 5 1.33 5.53 11.78
N LEU A 6 0.58 6.36 11.09
CA LEU A 6 1.06 7.23 10.03
C LEU A 6 0.97 8.69 10.50
N VAL A 7 1.78 9.55 9.90
CA VAL A 7 1.57 11.00 9.98
C VAL A 7 0.35 11.30 9.12
N VAL A 8 -0.63 12.03 9.65
CA VAL A 8 -1.80 12.44 8.88
C VAL A 8 -1.42 13.64 8.01
N ARG A 9 -1.80 13.63 6.73
CA ARG A 9 -1.51 14.75 5.83
C ARG A 9 -2.33 15.96 6.25
N ASP A 10 -1.72 17.15 6.27
CA ASP A 10 -2.35 18.36 6.86
C ASP A 10 -3.69 18.76 6.23
N ASP A 11 -3.92 18.36 4.99
CA ASP A 11 -5.15 18.60 4.22
C ASP A 11 -6.21 17.49 4.34
N ASP A 12 -5.96 16.44 5.13
CA ASP A 12 -6.89 15.32 5.36
C ASP A 12 -7.53 15.40 6.75
N PRO A 13 -8.75 15.96 6.89
CA PRO A 13 -9.43 16.06 8.18
C PRO A 13 -10.02 14.72 8.66
N TYR A 14 -9.92 13.65 7.86
CA TYR A 14 -10.54 12.36 8.13
C TYR A 14 -10.02 11.72 9.42
N LYS A 15 -10.93 11.15 10.23
CA LYS A 15 -10.61 10.59 11.55
C LYS A 15 -10.15 9.14 11.51
N GLY A 16 -10.21 8.51 10.34
CA GLY A 16 -9.80 7.14 10.12
C GLY A 16 -10.88 6.12 10.46
N LYS A 17 -10.97 5.06 9.65
CA LYS A 17 -11.99 4.01 9.72
C LYS A 17 -11.74 3.00 10.83
N CYS A 18 -10.48 2.84 11.27
CA CYS A 18 -10.09 1.76 12.16
C CYS A 18 -10.70 1.98 13.56
N PRO A 19 -11.50 1.03 14.09
CA PRO A 19 -12.17 1.22 15.37
C PRO A 19 -11.20 1.23 16.56
N TYR A 20 -9.98 0.71 16.39
CA TYR A 20 -8.98 0.63 17.45
C TYR A 20 -8.03 1.83 17.46
N HIS A 21 -7.67 2.33 16.28
CA HIS A 21 -6.55 3.25 16.14
C HIS A 21 -6.90 4.55 15.41
N GLY A 22 -8.10 4.70 14.86
CA GLY A 22 -8.47 5.82 14.00
C GLY A 22 -7.57 5.88 12.77
N THR A 23 -6.58 6.76 12.80
CA THR A 23 -5.66 7.09 11.70
C THR A 23 -4.44 6.18 11.57
N CYS A 24 -4.58 4.87 11.84
CA CYS A 24 -3.54 3.92 11.41
C CYS A 24 -3.60 3.70 9.90
N PHE A 25 -2.59 3.03 9.34
CA PHE A 25 -2.50 2.78 7.89
C PHE A 25 -3.82 2.24 7.29
N GLU A 26 -4.38 1.15 7.81
CA GLU A 26 -5.68 0.60 7.36
C GLU A 26 -6.84 1.61 7.55
N GLY A 27 -6.80 2.36 8.65
CA GLY A 27 -7.82 3.35 8.95
C GLY A 27 -7.82 4.50 7.97
N LEU A 28 -6.69 4.80 7.31
CA LEU A 28 -6.57 5.87 6.32
C LEU A 28 -6.70 5.36 4.87
N CYS A 29 -6.34 4.11 4.58
CA CYS A 29 -6.13 3.58 3.23
C CYS A 29 -7.07 2.43 2.81
N SER A 30 -7.84 1.87 3.72
CA SER A 30 -8.73 0.78 3.34
C SER A 30 -9.82 1.26 2.36
N GLY A 31 -10.33 0.37 1.51
CA GLY A 31 -11.48 0.68 0.65
C GLY A 31 -12.64 1.34 1.40
N PRO A 32 -13.04 0.83 2.58
CA PRO A 32 -14.03 1.48 3.45
C PRO A 32 -13.62 2.86 3.97
N ALA A 33 -12.33 3.11 4.20
CA ALA A 33 -11.84 4.45 4.57
C ALA A 33 -11.94 5.43 3.41
N ILE A 34 -11.61 5.00 2.18
CA ILE A 34 -11.80 5.80 0.97
C ILE A 34 -13.29 6.11 0.77
N GLU A 35 -14.15 5.10 0.86
CA GLU A 35 -15.60 5.26 0.68
C GLU A 35 -16.22 6.21 1.70
N GLU A 36 -15.87 6.08 2.99
CA GLU A 36 -16.37 6.99 4.02
C GLU A 36 -15.81 8.40 3.87
N ARG A 37 -14.53 8.55 3.49
CA ARG A 37 -13.89 9.86 3.31
C ARG A 37 -14.48 10.63 2.11
N TRP A 38 -14.76 9.95 1.01
CA TRP A 38 -15.15 10.59 -0.26
C TRP A 38 -16.63 10.42 -0.62
N GLY A 39 -17.38 9.62 0.13
CA GLY A 39 -18.80 9.35 -0.12
C GLY A 39 -19.08 8.48 -1.35
N ILE A 40 -18.03 7.97 -2.01
CA ILE A 40 -18.11 7.18 -3.24
C ILE A 40 -17.14 6.00 -3.10
N SER A 41 -17.56 4.82 -3.56
CA SER A 41 -16.71 3.63 -3.53
C SER A 41 -15.41 3.85 -4.31
N ALA A 42 -14.28 3.34 -3.79
CA ALA A 42 -12.99 3.38 -4.47
C ALA A 42 -13.03 2.82 -5.91
N LYS A 43 -13.99 1.92 -6.21
CA LYS A 43 -14.17 1.34 -7.55
C LYS A 43 -14.77 2.32 -8.57
N GLU A 44 -15.47 3.34 -8.09
CA GLU A 44 -16.22 4.30 -8.91
C GLU A 44 -15.51 5.65 -9.05
N LEU A 45 -14.45 5.87 -8.26
CA LEU A 45 -13.63 7.08 -8.36
C LEU A 45 -12.88 7.11 -9.70
N ALA A 46 -12.96 8.26 -10.38
CA ALA A 46 -12.23 8.50 -11.61
C ALA A 46 -10.70 8.50 -11.39
N PRO A 47 -9.86 8.09 -12.36
CA PRO A 47 -8.40 8.01 -12.18
C PRO A 47 -7.69 9.35 -11.85
N ASP A 48 -8.32 10.48 -12.16
CA ASP A 48 -7.86 11.84 -11.88
C ASP A 48 -8.35 12.39 -10.54
N HIS A 49 -9.16 11.63 -9.80
CA HIS A 49 -9.70 12.05 -8.53
C HIS A 49 -8.59 12.28 -7.47
N PRO A 50 -8.68 13.34 -6.64
CA PRO A 50 -7.64 13.68 -5.66
C PRO A 50 -7.42 12.60 -4.58
N ALA A 51 -8.41 11.72 -4.37
CA ALA A 51 -8.28 10.55 -3.48
C ALA A 51 -7.02 9.73 -3.75
N TRP A 52 -6.63 9.56 -5.02
CA TRP A 52 -5.51 8.70 -5.39
C TRP A 52 -4.15 9.31 -5.07
N ASP A 53 -4.06 10.64 -5.02
CA ASP A 53 -2.86 11.32 -4.54
C ASP A 53 -2.68 11.12 -3.04
N LEU A 54 -3.75 11.33 -2.27
CA LEU A 54 -3.78 11.10 -0.82
C LEU A 54 -3.51 9.63 -0.46
N GLU A 55 -4.14 8.70 -1.17
CA GLU A 55 -3.96 7.26 -0.98
C GLU A 55 -2.51 6.84 -1.22
N ALA A 56 -1.93 7.31 -2.33
CA ALA A 56 -0.54 7.02 -2.64
C ALA A 56 0.45 7.63 -1.63
N TRP A 57 0.14 8.79 -1.06
CA TRP A 57 0.95 9.44 -0.04
C TRP A 57 1.04 8.58 1.23
N TYR A 58 -0.11 8.10 1.73
CA TYR A 58 -0.15 7.25 2.92
C TYR A 58 0.48 5.87 2.67
N ILE A 59 0.20 5.22 1.53
CA ILE A 59 0.84 3.95 1.20
C ILE A 59 2.35 4.15 1.04
N GLY A 60 2.80 5.24 0.41
CA GLY A 60 4.21 5.58 0.27
C GLY A 60 4.94 5.66 1.61
N GLN A 61 4.37 6.38 2.58
CA GLN A 61 4.89 6.44 3.95
C GLN A 61 4.92 5.06 4.63
N ALA A 62 3.86 4.26 4.47
CA ALA A 62 3.83 2.90 5.00
C ALA A 62 4.93 2.02 4.38
N MET A 63 5.20 2.17 3.08
CA MET A 63 6.25 1.42 2.39
C MET A 63 7.65 1.87 2.81
N ALA A 64 7.87 3.16 3.05
CA ALA A 64 9.13 3.66 3.59
C ALA A 64 9.42 3.02 4.96
N ASN A 65 8.42 2.96 5.84
CA ASN A 65 8.52 2.25 7.13
C ASN A 65 8.87 0.76 6.96
N VAL A 66 8.27 0.07 5.98
CA VAL A 66 8.60 -1.32 5.66
C VAL A 66 10.04 -1.47 5.17
N VAL A 67 10.51 -0.57 4.30
CA VAL A 67 11.89 -0.56 3.80
C VAL A 67 12.89 -0.38 4.94
N LEU A 68 12.66 0.60 5.82
CA LEU A 68 13.51 0.89 6.96
C LEU A 68 13.54 -0.24 7.99
N THR A 69 12.44 -0.98 8.13
CA THR A 69 12.32 -2.04 9.15
C THR A 69 12.80 -3.40 8.65
N LEU A 70 12.44 -3.77 7.42
CA LEU A 70 12.61 -5.14 6.90
C LEU A 70 13.54 -5.23 5.69
N SER A 71 13.82 -4.09 5.02
CA SER A 71 14.67 -4.03 3.82
C SER A 71 14.33 -5.10 2.77
N PRO A 72 13.07 -5.18 2.30
CA PRO A 72 12.66 -6.21 1.35
C PRO A 72 13.36 -6.00 0.00
N LYS A 73 13.59 -7.09 -0.74
CA LYS A 73 14.11 -7.02 -2.12
C LYS A 73 13.04 -6.67 -3.15
N LYS A 74 11.76 -6.82 -2.79
CA LYS A 74 10.59 -6.54 -3.62
C LYS A 74 9.38 -6.35 -2.72
N ILE A 75 8.51 -5.40 -3.06
CA ILE A 75 7.23 -5.20 -2.38
C ILE A 75 6.12 -5.55 -3.36
N ILE A 76 5.17 -6.38 -2.91
CA ILE A 76 4.03 -6.81 -3.72
C ILE A 76 2.77 -6.28 -3.05
N LEU A 77 2.03 -5.41 -3.75
CA LEU A 77 0.81 -4.79 -3.25
C LEU A 77 -0.40 -5.32 -4.04
N GLY A 78 -1.30 -6.02 -3.34
CA GLY A 78 -2.54 -6.55 -3.90
C GLY A 78 -3.78 -6.00 -3.17
N GLY A 79 -4.94 -6.56 -3.50
CA GLY A 79 -6.23 -6.16 -2.92
C GLY A 79 -6.97 -5.11 -3.74
N GLY A 80 -8.23 -4.88 -3.39
CA GLY A 80 -9.19 -4.15 -4.24
C GLY A 80 -8.76 -2.74 -4.65
N VAL A 81 -8.17 -1.97 -3.74
CA VAL A 81 -7.66 -0.61 -4.02
C VAL A 81 -6.52 -0.66 -5.03
N MET A 82 -5.64 -1.67 -4.93
CA MET A 82 -4.44 -1.77 -5.74
C MET A 82 -4.71 -2.23 -7.19
N HIS A 83 -5.96 -2.53 -7.57
CA HIS A 83 -6.34 -2.65 -8.99
C HIS A 83 -6.19 -1.33 -9.74
N GLN A 84 -6.16 -0.19 -9.03
CA GLN A 84 -5.90 1.12 -9.60
C GLN A 84 -4.42 1.27 -9.94
N SER A 85 -4.02 0.77 -11.12
CA SER A 85 -2.61 0.66 -11.54
C SER A 85 -1.86 2.00 -11.58
N HIS A 86 -2.58 3.12 -11.73
CA HIS A 86 -2.01 4.46 -11.69
C HIS A 86 -1.46 4.87 -10.31
N LEU A 87 -1.75 4.11 -9.24
CA LEU A 87 -1.19 4.34 -7.91
C LEU A 87 0.29 3.95 -7.81
N PHE A 88 0.75 2.90 -8.50
CA PHE A 88 2.10 2.36 -8.30
C PHE A 88 3.22 3.40 -8.50
N PRO A 89 3.22 4.22 -9.58
CA PRO A 89 4.23 5.26 -9.74
C PRO A 89 4.18 6.32 -8.64
N ARG A 90 2.97 6.68 -8.17
CA ARG A 90 2.78 7.69 -7.11
C ARG A 90 3.25 7.17 -5.75
N ILE A 91 2.93 5.91 -5.43
CA ILE A 91 3.38 5.25 -4.20
C ILE A 91 4.91 5.20 -4.17
N LEU A 92 5.52 4.79 -5.28
CA LEU A 92 6.98 4.70 -5.39
C LEU A 92 7.63 6.09 -5.22
N LYS A 93 7.05 7.12 -5.84
CA LYS A 93 7.46 8.52 -5.65
C LYS A 93 7.41 8.92 -4.17
N TYR A 94 6.26 8.79 -3.51
CA TYR A 94 6.10 9.19 -2.12
C TYR A 94 6.96 8.38 -1.14
N MET A 95 7.14 7.08 -1.40
CA MET A 95 8.08 6.26 -0.63
C MET A 95 9.51 6.81 -0.73
N ARG A 96 9.98 7.14 -1.94
CA ARG A 96 11.32 7.70 -2.16
C ARG A 96 11.48 9.08 -1.51
N GLU A 97 10.44 9.92 -1.57
CA GLU A 97 10.40 11.23 -0.90
C GLU A 97 10.51 11.07 0.62
N ASP A 98 9.73 10.15 1.22
CA ASP A 98 9.72 9.89 2.66
C ASP A 98 11.06 9.30 3.16
N LEU A 99 11.71 8.47 2.32
CA LEU A 99 13.06 7.97 2.60
C LEU A 99 14.14 9.05 2.50
N ASN A 100 13.88 10.17 1.82
CA ASN A 100 14.72 11.36 1.73
C ASN A 100 16.22 11.07 1.51
N GLY A 101 16.54 10.13 0.61
CA GLY A 101 17.91 9.75 0.28
C GLY A 101 18.69 9.02 1.39
N TYR A 102 18.04 8.60 2.48
CA TYR A 102 18.72 7.84 3.53
C TYR A 102 19.17 6.45 3.06
N ILE A 103 18.36 5.79 2.23
CA ILE A 103 18.66 4.46 1.69
C ILE A 103 19.29 4.58 0.30
N GLN A 104 20.59 4.28 0.21
CA GLN A 104 21.39 4.33 -1.01
C GLN A 104 21.49 2.94 -1.66
N ASN A 105 20.36 2.42 -2.15
CA ASN A 105 20.28 1.12 -2.83
C ASN A 105 19.60 1.27 -4.20
N ASP A 106 20.20 0.72 -5.25
CA ASP A 106 19.69 0.86 -6.63
C ASP A 106 18.25 0.38 -6.81
N ALA A 107 17.85 -0.70 -6.13
CA ALA A 107 16.46 -1.18 -6.22
C ALA A 107 15.48 -0.16 -5.62
N VAL A 108 15.86 0.51 -4.53
CA VAL A 108 15.02 1.53 -3.91
C VAL A 108 15.03 2.83 -4.74
N LEU A 109 16.20 3.25 -5.21
CA LEU A 109 16.39 4.53 -5.89
C LEU A 109 15.91 4.54 -7.34
N HIS A 110 16.06 3.42 -8.07
CA HIS A 110 15.98 3.41 -9.53
C HIS A 110 15.09 2.31 -10.13
N ASP A 111 14.72 1.26 -9.39
CA ASP A 111 13.83 0.20 -9.91
C ASP A 111 12.36 0.62 -9.82
N ASP A 112 11.75 0.98 -10.96
CA ASP A 112 10.32 1.28 -11.06
C ASP A 112 9.42 0.06 -10.86
N HIS A 113 10.02 -1.14 -10.85
CA HIS A 113 9.38 -2.40 -10.50
C HIS A 113 9.74 -2.86 -9.08
N TYR A 114 10.18 -1.96 -8.20
CA TYR A 114 10.42 -2.32 -6.79
C TYR A 114 9.13 -2.60 -6.02
N ILE A 115 8.05 -1.88 -6.36
CA ILE A 115 6.69 -2.09 -5.84
C ILE A 115 5.80 -2.53 -7.00
N VAL A 116 5.21 -3.72 -6.93
CA VAL A 116 4.50 -4.33 -8.06
C VAL A 116 3.18 -4.99 -7.69
N TRP A 117 2.31 -5.14 -8.68
CA TRP A 117 1.13 -5.99 -8.58
C TRP A 117 1.54 -7.48 -8.55
N PRO A 118 0.82 -8.35 -7.81
CA PRO A 118 1.13 -9.78 -7.79
C PRO A 118 1.03 -10.38 -9.19
N LYS A 119 2.05 -11.11 -9.63
CA LYS A 119 2.02 -11.83 -10.92
C LYS A 119 0.89 -12.86 -11.00
N LEU A 120 0.50 -13.42 -9.86
CA LEU A 120 -0.63 -14.35 -9.73
C LEU A 120 -2.00 -13.64 -9.63
N GLY A 121 -2.02 -12.31 -9.69
CA GLY A 121 -3.21 -11.50 -9.45
C GLY A 121 -3.88 -11.84 -8.12
N ASP A 122 -5.20 -11.93 -8.14
CA ASP A 122 -6.02 -12.23 -6.96
C ASP A 122 -5.85 -13.67 -6.46
N ASN A 123 -5.21 -14.54 -7.25
CA ASN A 123 -4.95 -15.93 -6.87
C ASN A 123 -3.70 -16.10 -6.01
N ALA A 124 -2.95 -15.04 -5.71
CA ALA A 124 -1.72 -15.16 -4.90
C ALA A 124 -1.97 -15.87 -3.54
N GLY A 125 -3.08 -15.54 -2.87
CA GLY A 125 -3.45 -16.19 -1.61
C GLY A 125 -3.85 -17.66 -1.78
N LEU A 126 -4.64 -17.97 -2.80
CA LEU A 126 -5.08 -19.34 -3.11
C LEU A 126 -3.88 -20.23 -3.50
N CYS A 127 -3.00 -19.76 -4.37
CA CYS A 127 -1.79 -20.49 -4.73
C CYS A 127 -0.87 -20.68 -3.51
N GLY A 128 -0.81 -19.69 -2.60
CA GLY A 128 -0.08 -19.79 -1.35
C GLY A 128 -0.60 -20.90 -0.43
N SER A 129 -1.91 -21.06 -0.29
CA SER A 129 -2.49 -22.14 0.53
C SER A 129 -2.21 -23.53 -0.05
N LEU A 130 -2.24 -23.67 -1.38
CA LEU A 130 -1.83 -24.91 -2.05
C LEU A 130 -0.34 -25.20 -1.84
N ALA A 131 0.52 -24.18 -1.90
CA ALA A 131 1.95 -24.34 -1.63
C ALA A 131 2.20 -24.83 -0.19
N LEU A 132 1.47 -24.28 0.79
CA LEU A 132 1.52 -24.76 2.18
C LEU A 132 1.10 -26.23 2.31
N ALA A 133 0.06 -26.65 1.58
CA ALA A 133 -0.39 -28.05 1.59
C ALA A 133 0.67 -29.00 0.98
N VAL A 134 1.31 -28.60 -0.12
CA VAL A 134 2.43 -29.36 -0.72
C VAL A 134 3.61 -29.47 0.25
N ASP A 135 3.96 -28.39 0.96
CA ASP A 135 5.03 -28.41 1.96
C ASP A 135 4.68 -29.30 3.16
N ALA A 136 3.42 -29.31 3.59
CA ALA A 136 2.96 -30.19 4.67
C ALA A 136 3.05 -31.68 4.29
N LEU A 137 2.82 -32.03 3.02
CA LEU A 137 2.95 -33.41 2.52
C LEU A 137 4.41 -33.89 2.39
N LYS A 138 5.37 -32.98 2.35
CA LYS A 138 6.81 -33.29 2.23
C LYS A 138 7.48 -33.54 3.59
N LYS A 139 6.80 -33.25 4.70
CA LYS A 139 7.26 -33.53 6.06
C LYS A 139 6.93 -34.96 6.45
#